data_AF-A0A2N2LQR1-F1
#
_entry.id   AF-A0A2N2LQR1-F1
#
_cell.length_a   1.000
_cell.length_b   1.000
_cell.length_c   1.000
_cell.angle_alpha   90.00
_cell.angle_beta   90.00
_cell.angle_gamma   90.00
#
_symmetry.space_group_name_H-M   'P 1'
#
loop_
_entity.id
_entity.type
_entity.pdbx_description
1 polymer ?
#
loop_
_entity_poly.entity_id
_entity_poly.type
_entity_poly.pdbx_seq_one_letter_code
_entity_poly.pdbx_strand_id
1 'polypeptide(L)'
;MQDRYLVLGIDIGGTETFFGFVDREGTIFNATSMPTQADEAAQTFVSRLHQQIEEIRVSLSSPHRLCGIGIGAPNAPHDPGTIEKAVNLNWGDTVDFVTLIRKYYDLLIFITNDANEAALIWNELTLKKESDHQHGRNPYEELS
;
A
#
# COMPACT_ATOMS: atom_id res chain seq x y z
N MET A 1 0.28 24.95 11.00
CA MET A 1 -0.27 24.22 9.83
C MET A 1 -0.60 22.82 10.31
N GLN A 2 -1.71 22.25 9.88
CA GLN A 2 -2.14 20.91 10.29
C GLN A 2 -1.45 19.88 9.40
N ASP A 3 -0.86 18.83 9.98
CA ASP A 3 -0.28 17.73 9.21
C ASP A 3 -1.37 17.06 8.37
N ARG A 4 -1.09 16.81 7.09
CA ARG A 4 -2.02 16.10 6.21
C ARG A 4 -1.85 14.60 6.39
N TYR A 5 -2.96 13.87 6.48
CA TYR A 5 -2.96 12.42 6.53
C TYR A 5 -2.99 11.88 5.10
N LEU A 6 -1.97 11.12 4.73
CA LEU A 6 -1.82 10.54 3.39
C LEU A 6 -1.80 9.01 3.47
N VAL A 7 -2.19 8.40 2.36
CA VAL A 7 -2.07 6.97 2.05
C VAL A 7 -1.15 6.83 0.86
N LEU A 8 -0.36 5.76 0.85
CA LEU A 8 0.34 5.33 -0.34
C LEU A 8 -0.51 4.28 -1.06
N GLY A 9 -0.98 4.61 -2.26
CA GLY A 9 -1.55 3.63 -3.18
C GLY A 9 -0.47 3.02 -4.05
N ILE A 10 -0.52 1.71 -4.29
CA ILE A 10 0.39 0.95 -5.15
C ILE A 10 -0.49 0.05 -6.03
N ASP A 11 -0.30 0.08 -7.33
CA ASP A 11 -0.99 -0.77 -8.31
C ASP A 11 0.06 -1.52 -9.12
N ILE A 12 0.19 -2.83 -8.86
CA ILE A 12 1.23 -3.68 -9.42
C ILE A 12 0.69 -4.36 -10.69
N GLY A 13 1.06 -3.86 -11.86
CA GLY A 13 0.83 -4.54 -13.13
C GLY A 13 1.98 -5.47 -13.53
N GLY A 14 1.78 -6.29 -14.56
CA GLY A 14 2.84 -7.18 -15.07
C GLY A 14 4.02 -6.45 -15.73
N THR A 15 3.77 -5.26 -16.29
CA THR A 15 4.79 -4.46 -17.00
C THR A 15 5.18 -3.21 -16.23
N GLU A 16 4.18 -2.51 -15.70
CA GLU A 16 4.34 -1.25 -14.99
C GLU A 16 3.64 -1.32 -13.64
N THR A 17 4.23 -0.66 -12.65
CA THR A 17 3.65 -0.46 -11.32
C THR A 17 3.43 1.03 -11.12
N PHE A 18 2.20 1.43 -10.79
CA PHE A 18 1.84 2.81 -10.47
C PHE A 18 1.79 2.98 -8.96
N PHE A 19 2.19 4.14 -8.45
CA PHE A 19 2.07 4.43 -7.02
C PHE A 19 2.04 5.93 -6.75
N GLY A 20 1.43 6.32 -5.63
CA GLY A 20 1.30 7.72 -5.27
C GLY A 20 0.68 7.96 -3.91
N PHE A 21 0.81 9.21 -3.45
CA PHE A 21 0.25 9.68 -2.20
C PHE A 21 -1.10 10.35 -2.42
N VAL A 22 -2.10 9.90 -1.68
CA VAL A 22 -3.48 10.38 -1.76
C VAL A 22 -3.97 10.77 -0.36
N ASP A 23 -4.77 11.83 -0.25
CA ASP A 23 -5.49 12.15 1.00
C ASP A 23 -6.85 11.45 1.08
N ARG A 24 -7.55 11.65 2.20
CA ARG A 24 -8.88 11.08 2.44
C ARG A 24 -9.95 11.57 1.46
N GLU A 25 -9.75 12.75 0.87
CA GLU A 25 -10.63 13.32 -0.15
C GLU A 25 -10.37 12.71 -1.54
N GLY A 26 -9.37 11.83 -1.68
CA GLY A 26 -8.98 11.24 -2.97
C GLY A 26 -8.07 12.16 -3.79
N THR A 27 -7.54 13.24 -3.19
CA THR A 27 -6.63 14.17 -3.87
C THR A 27 -5.26 13.53 -3.98
N ILE A 28 -4.78 13.35 -5.22
CA ILE A 28 -3.44 12.85 -5.49
C ILE A 28 -2.43 14.00 -5.35
N PHE A 29 -1.47 13.86 -4.45
CA PHE A 29 -0.43 14.86 -4.20
C PHE A 29 0.79 14.64 -5.06
N ASN A 30 1.18 13.39 -5.22
CA ASN A 30 2.27 12.99 -6.10
C ASN A 30 2.07 11.53 -6.49
N ALA A 31 2.34 11.21 -7.75
CA ALA A 31 2.25 9.87 -8.27
C ALA A 31 3.25 9.70 -9.42
N THR A 32 3.75 8.49 -9.56
CA THR A 32 4.62 8.10 -10.68
C THR A 32 4.42 6.61 -10.98
N SER A 33 5.21 6.09 -11.91
CA SER A 33 5.27 4.66 -12.20
C SER A 33 6.71 4.18 -12.27
N MET A 34 6.89 2.87 -12.25
CA MET A 34 8.15 2.20 -12.49
C MET A 34 7.93 0.88 -13.23
N PRO A 35 8.89 0.46 -14.08
CA PRO A 35 8.85 -0.88 -14.66
C PRO A 35 8.79 -1.94 -13.56
N THR A 36 7.79 -2.83 -13.66
CA THR A 36 7.62 -3.92 -12.70
C THR A 36 8.81 -4.87 -12.75
N GLN A 37 9.29 -5.17 -13.96
CA GLN A 37 10.34 -6.18 -14.21
C GLN A 37 9.92 -7.53 -13.61
N ALA A 38 8.83 -8.09 -14.15
CA ALA A 38 8.18 -9.31 -13.67
C ALA A 38 9.11 -10.50 -13.40
N ASP A 39 10.23 -10.60 -14.11
CA ASP A 39 11.20 -11.70 -13.95
C ASP A 39 12.06 -11.58 -12.67
N GLU A 40 12.07 -10.42 -12.02
CA GLU A 40 12.83 -10.18 -10.79
C GLU A 40 12.15 -10.76 -9.54
N ALA A 41 12.97 -11.13 -8.56
CA ALA A 41 12.48 -11.56 -7.25
C ALA A 41 11.69 -10.44 -6.55
N ALA A 42 10.60 -10.81 -5.85
CA ALA A 42 9.74 -9.88 -5.13
C ALA A 42 10.51 -8.96 -4.15
N GLN A 43 11.53 -9.49 -3.48
CA GLN A 43 12.39 -8.71 -2.58
C GLN A 43 13.13 -7.58 -3.31
N THR A 44 13.61 -7.84 -4.52
CA THR A 44 14.29 -6.85 -5.37
C THR A 44 13.30 -5.79 -5.83
N PHE A 45 12.12 -6.20 -6.28
CA PHE A 45 11.03 -5.30 -6.64
C PHE A 45 10.67 -4.37 -5.48
N VAL A 46 10.41 -4.91 -4.28
CA VAL A 46 10.04 -4.12 -3.10
C VAL A 46 11.13 -3.12 -2.71
N SER A 47 12.41 -3.50 -2.83
CA SER A 47 13.52 -2.59 -2.56
C SER A 47 13.57 -1.41 -3.56
N ARG A 48 13.36 -1.67 -4.86
CA ARG A 48 13.30 -0.61 -5.89
C ARG A 48 12.09 0.29 -5.68
N LEU A 49 10.94 -0.31 -5.40
CA LEU A 49 9.70 0.40 -5.14
C LEU A 49 9.83 1.34 -3.94
N HIS A 50 10.41 0.86 -2.83
CA HIS A 50 10.69 1.71 -1.67
C HIS A 50 11.55 2.91 -2.04
N GLN A 51 12.66 2.71 -2.77
CA GLN A 51 13.53 3.81 -3.16
C GLN A 51 12.74 4.89 -3.94
N GLN A 52 11.95 4.48 -4.93
CA GLN A 52 11.18 5.40 -5.75
C GLN A 52 10.06 6.12 -4.95
N ILE A 53 9.42 5.43 -4.00
CA ILE A 53 8.45 6.05 -3.08
C ILE A 53 9.13 7.14 -2.26
N GLU A 54 10.32 6.89 -1.72
CA GLU A 54 11.04 7.89 -0.93
C GLU A 54 11.43 9.12 -1.76
N GLU A 55 11.84 8.91 -3.01
CA GLU A 55 12.17 9.99 -3.97
C GLU A 55 10.97 10.91 -4.22
N ILE A 56 9.78 10.36 -4.44
CA ILE A 56 8.58 11.20 -4.60
C ILE A 56 8.08 11.76 -3.26
N ARG A 57 8.30 11.07 -2.13
CA ARG A 57 7.89 11.54 -0.79
C ARG A 57 8.63 12.80 -0.38
N VAL A 58 9.94 12.88 -0.63
CA VAL A 58 10.74 14.06 -0.28
C VAL A 58 10.37 15.31 -1.09
N SER A 59 9.71 15.13 -2.24
CA SER A 59 9.22 16.25 -3.06
C SER A 59 7.88 16.83 -2.57
N LEU A 60 7.23 16.21 -1.58
CA LEU A 60 6.02 16.75 -0.97
C LEU A 60 6.34 18.00 -0.14
N SER A 61 5.81 19.14 -0.59
CA SER A 61 6.12 20.48 -0.03
C SER A 61 5.48 20.77 1.32
N SER A 62 4.47 20.00 1.73
CA SER A 62 3.72 20.20 2.97
C SER A 62 4.04 19.12 4.00
N PRO A 63 4.07 19.45 5.30
CA PRO A 63 4.09 18.46 6.37
C PRO A 63 2.95 17.44 6.18
N HIS A 64 3.31 16.17 6.24
CA HIS A 64 2.40 15.06 6.01
C HIS A 64 2.74 13.87 6.90
N ARG A 65 1.74 13.05 7.15
CA ARG A 65 1.85 11.79 7.88
C ARG A 65 1.33 10.67 6.99
N LEU A 66 2.18 9.70 6.71
CA LEU A 66 1.75 8.48 6.04
C LEU A 66 1.02 7.57 7.03
N CYS A 67 -0.18 7.15 6.68
CA CYS A 67 -1.12 6.52 7.60
C CYS A 67 -1.42 5.06 7.25
N GLY A 68 -1.15 4.66 6.02
CA GLY A 68 -1.36 3.32 5.52
C GLY A 68 -0.88 3.16 4.09
N ILE A 69 -0.88 1.91 3.64
CA ILE A 69 -0.48 1.50 2.29
C ILE A 69 -1.58 0.59 1.74
N GLY A 70 -2.10 0.94 0.57
CA GLY A 70 -3.03 0.12 -0.19
C GLY A 70 -2.34 -0.44 -1.43
N ILE A 71 -2.46 -1.74 -1.66
CA ILE A 71 -1.76 -2.46 -2.74
C ILE A 71 -2.81 -3.18 -3.60
N GLY A 72 -2.95 -2.77 -4.85
CA GLY A 72 -3.58 -3.52 -5.92
C GLY A 72 -2.58 -4.48 -6.54
N ALA A 73 -2.92 -5.77 -6.64
CA ALA A 73 -2.09 -6.75 -7.33
C ALA A 73 -2.96 -7.80 -8.04
N PRO A 74 -2.57 -8.28 -9.24
CA PRO A 74 -3.28 -9.34 -9.93
C PRO A 74 -3.27 -10.62 -9.07
N ASN A 75 -4.44 -11.25 -8.97
CA ASN A 75 -4.66 -12.42 -8.12
C ASN A 75 -4.30 -12.18 -6.64
N ALA A 76 -4.67 -11.01 -6.12
CA ALA A 76 -4.69 -10.78 -4.69
C ALA A 76 -5.50 -11.88 -3.96
N PRO A 77 -5.17 -12.14 -2.69
CA PRO A 77 -5.09 -13.51 -2.17
C PRO A 77 -6.43 -14.08 -1.66
N HIS A 78 -6.44 -15.39 -1.43
CA HIS A 78 -7.40 -16.08 -0.55
C HIS A 78 -7.04 -15.89 0.94
N ASP A 79 -5.77 -15.60 1.26
CA ASP A 79 -5.22 -15.36 2.61
C ASP A 79 -4.69 -13.90 2.77
N PRO A 80 -5.17 -13.11 3.76
CA PRO A 80 -4.81 -11.71 3.92
C PRO A 80 -3.29 -11.43 3.92
N GLY A 81 -2.82 -10.60 2.99
CA GLY A 81 -1.44 -10.10 2.97
C GLY A 81 -0.44 -10.85 2.09
N THR A 82 -0.89 -11.90 1.40
CA THR A 82 -0.10 -12.59 0.37
C THR A 82 -0.47 -12.13 -1.05
N ILE A 83 0.33 -12.50 -2.04
CA ILE A 83 -0.06 -12.44 -3.47
C ILE A 83 0.09 -13.86 -4.01
N GLU A 84 -0.99 -14.41 -4.57
CA GLU A 84 -1.05 -15.80 -5.04
C GLU A 84 -1.03 -15.88 -6.56
N LYS A 85 -0.30 -16.82 -7.12
CA LYS A 85 -0.31 -17.17 -8.55
C LYS A 85 -0.30 -15.92 -9.45
N ALA A 86 0.59 -14.98 -9.19
CA ALA A 86 0.67 -13.76 -9.98
C ALA A 86 1.05 -14.14 -11.42
N VAL A 87 0.05 -14.27 -12.31
CA VAL A 87 0.21 -14.93 -13.63
C VAL A 87 1.24 -14.24 -14.51
N ASN A 88 1.57 -12.99 -14.18
CA ASN A 88 2.51 -12.15 -14.88
C ASN A 88 3.70 -11.71 -14.02
N LEU A 89 3.98 -12.36 -12.87
CA LEU A 89 5.12 -12.07 -11.99
C LEU A 89 5.82 -13.37 -11.59
N ASN A 90 7.14 -13.41 -11.69
CA ASN A 90 7.97 -14.57 -11.34
C ASN A 90 8.28 -14.62 -9.83
N TRP A 91 7.24 -14.49 -8.99
CA TRP A 91 7.36 -14.45 -7.53
C TRP A 91 7.05 -15.79 -6.85
N GLY A 92 6.84 -16.84 -7.64
CA GLY A 92 6.44 -18.17 -7.18
C GLY A 92 4.93 -18.29 -6.97
N ASP A 93 4.51 -19.40 -6.36
CA ASP A 93 3.09 -19.70 -6.15
C ASP A 93 2.42 -18.76 -5.14
N THR A 94 3.18 -18.33 -4.13
CA THR A 94 2.71 -17.43 -3.08
C THR A 94 3.88 -16.61 -2.55
N VAL A 95 3.67 -15.31 -2.37
CA VAL A 95 4.62 -14.42 -1.69
C VAL A 95 3.93 -13.71 -0.53
N ASP A 96 4.56 -13.73 0.65
CA ASP A 96 4.16 -12.88 1.78
C ASP A 96 4.65 -11.45 1.54
N PHE A 97 3.84 -10.71 0.78
CA PHE A 97 4.20 -9.38 0.30
C PHE A 97 4.13 -8.33 1.42
N VAL A 98 3.20 -8.48 2.37
CA VAL A 98 3.11 -7.62 3.55
C VAL A 98 4.40 -7.68 4.37
N THR A 99 4.96 -8.88 4.62
CA THR A 99 6.23 -9.00 5.34
C THR A 99 7.38 -8.31 4.63
N LEU A 100 7.41 -8.33 3.29
CA LEU A 100 8.43 -7.62 2.52
C LEU A 100 8.32 -6.09 2.69
N ILE A 101 7.10 -5.56 2.62
CA ILE A 101 6.83 -4.12 2.76
C ILE A 101 7.06 -3.65 4.21
N ARG A 102 6.73 -4.47 5.21
CA ARG A 102 6.95 -4.19 6.64
C ARG A 102 8.42 -3.97 7.03
N LYS A 103 9.37 -4.39 6.18
CA LYS A 103 10.79 -4.08 6.37
C LYS A 103 11.09 -2.58 6.26
N TYR A 104 10.22 -1.84 5.57
CA TYR A 104 10.39 -0.41 5.29
C TYR A 104 9.33 0.47 5.96
N TYR A 105 8.14 -0.09 6.23
CA TYR A 105 7.02 0.67 6.77
C TYR A 105 6.37 -0.06 7.96
N ASP A 106 6.32 0.62 9.10
CA ASP A 106 5.56 0.19 10.27
C ASP A 106 4.15 0.80 10.24
N LEU A 107 3.39 0.42 9.20
CA LEU A 107 2.07 0.97 8.90
C LEU A 107 1.07 -0.13 8.58
N LEU A 108 -0.19 0.26 8.59
CA LEU A 108 -1.28 -0.58 8.13
C LEU A 108 -1.15 -0.81 6.61
N ILE A 109 -1.10 -2.08 6.19
CA ILE A 109 -0.93 -2.49 4.79
C ILE A 109 -2.09 -3.39 4.39
N PHE A 110 -2.76 -3.06 3.28
CA PHE A 110 -3.81 -3.87 2.68
C PHE A 110 -3.45 -4.26 1.25
N ILE A 111 -3.78 -5.50 0.89
CA ILE A 111 -3.65 -6.02 -0.46
C ILE A 111 -5.05 -6.39 -0.96
N THR A 112 -5.39 -5.96 -2.17
CA THR A 112 -6.65 -6.28 -2.87
C THR A 112 -6.39 -6.46 -4.36
N ASN A 113 -7.33 -7.08 -5.07
CA ASN A 113 -7.27 -7.31 -6.51
C ASN A 113 -7.65 -6.04 -7.29
N ASP A 114 -8.24 -5.04 -6.62
CA ASP A 114 -8.61 -3.76 -7.21
C ASP A 114 -8.06 -2.61 -6.35
N ALA A 115 -7.12 -1.84 -6.88
CA ALA A 115 -6.53 -0.70 -6.19
C ALA A 115 -7.58 0.35 -5.72
N ASN A 116 -8.73 0.43 -6.39
CA ASN A 116 -9.84 1.29 -5.95
C ASN A 116 -10.47 0.79 -4.64
N GLU A 117 -10.51 -0.53 -4.42
CA GLU A 117 -10.97 -1.09 -3.15
C GLU A 117 -9.99 -0.79 -2.01
N ALA A 118 -8.69 -0.70 -2.30
CA ALA A 118 -7.68 -0.40 -1.29
C ALA A 118 -7.91 1.00 -0.68
N ALA A 119 -8.29 1.96 -1.51
CA ALA A 119 -8.62 3.32 -1.08
C ALA A 119 -9.92 3.37 -0.26
N LEU A 120 -10.95 2.60 -0.64
CA LEU A 120 -12.20 2.48 0.12
C LEU A 120 -11.97 1.86 1.51
N ILE A 121 -11.20 0.76 1.57
CA ILE A 121 -10.85 0.08 2.82
C ILE A 121 -10.14 1.04 3.78
N TRP A 122 -9.25 1.90 3.28
CA TRP A 122 -8.59 2.89 4.12
C TRP A 122 -9.56 3.95 4.66
N ASN A 123 -10.48 4.45 3.84
CA ASN A 123 -11.50 5.40 4.30
C ASN A 123 -12.36 4.80 5.43
N GLU A 124 -12.79 3.54 5.30
CA GLU A 124 -13.55 2.87 6.35
C GLU A 124 -12.77 2.68 7.66
N LEU A 125 -11.49 2.32 7.58
CA LEU A 125 -10.66 2.08 8.76
C LEU A 125 -10.21 3.36 9.46
N THR A 126 -10.07 4.45 8.71
CA THR A 126 -9.79 5.77 9.26
C THR A 126 -11.00 6.30 10.03
N LEU A 127 -12.22 6.13 9.49
CA LEU A 127 -13.46 6.45 10.19
C LEU A 127 -13.63 5.64 11.47
N LYS A 128 -13.30 4.34 11.46
CA LYS A 128 -13.31 3.49 12.66
C LYS A 128 -12.32 3.95 13.73
N LYS A 129 -11.11 4.38 13.34
CA LYS A 129 -10.14 4.94 14.32
C LYS A 129 -10.64 6.23 14.97
N GLU A 130 -11.32 7.10 14.22
CA GLU A 130 -11.92 8.32 14.78
C GLU A 130 -13.07 8.01 15.77
N SER A 131 -13.86 6.94 15.52
CA SER A 131 -14.88 6.47 16.47
C SER A 131 -14.28 5.75 17.68
N ASP A 132 -13.22 4.97 17.48
CA ASP A 132 -12.57 4.18 18.54
C ASP A 132 -11.66 5.03 19.44
N HIS A 133 -11.20 6.20 18.99
CA HIS A 133 -10.58 7.19 19.86
C HIS A 133 -11.53 7.69 20.98
N GLN A 134 -12.85 7.45 20.88
CA GLN A 134 -13.78 7.62 22.01
C GLN A 134 -13.85 6.42 22.96
N HIS A 135 -13.33 5.23 22.59
CA HIS A 135 -13.52 3.98 23.33
C HIS A 135 -12.26 3.12 23.56
N GLY A 136 -11.07 3.54 23.13
CA GLY A 136 -9.78 2.96 23.54
C GLY A 136 -9.54 1.50 23.14
N ARG A 137 -10.20 0.99 22.08
CA ARG A 137 -9.95 -0.37 21.56
C ARG A 137 -8.97 -0.36 20.39
N ASN A 138 -8.16 -1.42 20.34
CA ASN A 138 -7.26 -1.70 19.23
C ASN A 138 -8.06 -2.43 18.13
N PRO A 139 -8.28 -1.82 16.95
CA PRO A 139 -9.10 -2.41 15.89
C PRO A 139 -8.46 -3.64 15.20
N TYR A 140 -7.25 -4.02 15.61
CA TYR A 140 -6.49 -5.13 15.02
C TYR A 140 -6.62 -6.47 15.76
N GLU A 141 -7.32 -6.52 16.90
CA GLU A 141 -7.58 -7.79 17.61
C GLU A 141 -8.78 -8.58 17.06
N GLU A 142 -9.58 -8.00 16.16
CA GLU A 142 -10.80 -8.65 15.63
C GLU A 142 -10.61 -9.26 14.22
N LEU A 143 -9.43 -9.12 13.62
CA LEU A 143 -9.11 -9.63 12.26
C LEU A 143 -8.10 -10.79 12.25
N SER A 144 -7.86 -11.41 13.40
CA SER A 144 -6.97 -12.57 13.59
C SER A 144 -7.74 -13.85 13.88
#